data_AF-A0A4Y9UNU7-F1
#
_entry.id   AF-A0A4Y9UNU7-F1
#
_cell.length_a   1.000
_cell.length_b   1.000
_cell.length_c   1.000
_cell.angle_alpha   90.00
_cell.angle_beta   90.00
_cell.angle_gamma   90.00
#
_symmetry.space_group_name_H-M   'P 1'
#
loop_
_entity.id
_entity.type
_entity.pdbx_description
1 polymer ?
#
loop_
_entity_poly.entity_id
_entity_poly.type
_entity_poly.pdbx_seq_one_letter_code
_entity_poly.pdbx_strand_id
1 'polypeptide(L)'
;MAVTRREMISRGNPHQNSHMTRRSILLLVVVALLAGNLAYASLSGPSAFARDFDQNIARFPLAASIARSDPALRAVFLRETEEAFNEGGWSAANGALNMILASEMEVYADDEHINALDRAELATLLKLASNPLACKSYLLAGSQRGEFTDAAQEVADLGAAHGAAIANGFERRMKGVARTQASDAEIAAVETQLRLGPFAELTRQELGAQSRYLGGNAALMCSAATKKQLNLLSMDSADSASASRKRRAGNYNIDVVEVRAKLCREPGNGLSCS
;
A
#
# COMPACT_ATOMS: atom_id res chain seq x y z
N MET A 1 81.01 14.78 -55.96
CA MET A 1 81.75 16.04 -56.18
C MET A 1 80.76 17.11 -56.61
N ALA A 2 80.93 18.32 -56.06
CA ALA A 2 80.26 19.59 -56.36
C ALA A 2 78.80 19.80 -55.89
N VAL A 3 78.68 20.89 -55.12
CA VAL A 3 77.55 21.48 -54.39
C VAL A 3 76.98 22.66 -55.17
N THR A 4 75.67 22.96 -55.06
CA THR A 4 75.00 24.30 -54.86
C THR A 4 73.53 24.23 -55.32
N ARG A 5 72.48 24.48 -54.51
CA ARG A 5 71.97 25.69 -53.80
C ARG A 5 71.20 26.69 -54.70
N ARG A 6 69.86 26.75 -54.52
CA ARG A 6 68.95 27.93 -54.44
C ARG A 6 67.48 27.44 -54.53
N GLU A 7 66.72 27.45 -53.43
CA GLU A 7 65.80 28.53 -52.98
C GLU A 7 64.74 28.96 -54.01
N MET A 8 63.46 28.76 -53.69
CA MET A 8 62.53 29.86 -53.35
C MET A 8 61.09 29.40 -53.02
N ILE A 9 60.62 29.84 -51.84
CA ILE A 9 59.30 30.48 -51.54
C ILE A 9 58.08 29.54 -51.48
N SER A 10 57.56 29.20 -50.29
CA SER A 10 56.75 30.00 -49.34
C SER A 10 55.23 29.87 -49.58
N ARG A 11 54.53 29.53 -48.48
CA ARG A 11 53.09 29.65 -48.12
C ARG A 11 52.75 28.37 -47.33
N GLY A 12 52.74 28.35 -46.00
CA GLY A 12 51.95 29.24 -45.15
C GLY A 12 50.51 28.74 -45.10
N ASN A 13 50.12 28.00 -44.06
CA ASN A 13 48.85 28.29 -43.39
C ASN A 13 48.81 27.78 -41.94
N PRO A 14 48.73 28.67 -40.94
CA PRO A 14 48.34 28.36 -39.57
C PRO A 14 46.80 28.35 -39.46
N HIS A 15 46.30 27.79 -38.35
CA HIS A 15 44.88 27.85 -37.91
C HIS A 15 43.86 27.01 -38.68
N GLN A 16 43.75 25.76 -38.23
CA GLN A 16 42.51 24.99 -38.30
C GLN A 16 41.49 25.60 -37.31
N ASN A 17 40.90 26.74 -37.68
CA ASN A 17 39.75 27.30 -36.97
C ASN A 17 38.49 26.57 -37.41
N SER A 18 37.95 25.72 -36.53
CA SER A 18 36.65 25.07 -36.67
C SER A 18 35.54 26.12 -36.75
N HIS A 19 35.22 26.60 -37.96
CA HIS A 19 34.04 27.41 -38.20
C HIS A 19 32.79 26.56 -38.00
N MET A 20 32.25 26.59 -36.78
CA MET A 20 30.91 26.10 -36.50
C MET A 20 29.93 26.96 -37.32
N THR A 21 29.32 26.38 -38.37
CA THR A 21 28.40 27.12 -39.24
C THR A 21 27.17 27.60 -38.45
N ARG A 22 26.58 28.76 -38.81
CA ARG A 22 25.37 29.30 -38.15
C ARG A 22 24.24 28.26 -38.02
N ARG A 23 24.16 27.29 -38.94
CA ARG A 23 23.22 26.17 -38.90
C ARG A 23 23.50 25.19 -37.76
N SER A 24 24.76 24.90 -37.47
CA SER A 24 25.19 24.07 -36.34
C SER A 24 24.85 24.72 -35.00
N ILE A 25 25.00 26.05 -34.90
CA ILE A 25 24.62 26.82 -33.70
C ILE A 25 23.11 26.80 -33.50
N LEU A 26 22.32 27.01 -34.56
CA LEU A 26 20.85 26.92 -34.51
C LEU A 26 20.38 25.52 -34.10
N LEU A 27 21.01 24.46 -34.64
CA LEU A 27 20.70 23.08 -34.25
C LEU A 27 21.03 22.81 -32.78
N LEU A 28 22.16 23.30 -32.27
CA LEU A 28 22.51 23.17 -30.85
C LEU A 28 21.55 23.92 -29.94
N VAL A 29 21.09 25.12 -30.33
CA VAL A 29 20.10 25.89 -29.57
C VAL A 29 18.74 25.18 -29.57
N VAL A 30 18.30 24.64 -30.71
CA VAL A 30 17.05 23.86 -30.79
C VAL A 30 17.14 22.58 -29.95
N VAL A 31 18.26 21.85 -30.01
CA VAL A 31 18.47 20.65 -29.18
C VAL A 31 18.54 21.01 -27.70
N ALA A 32 19.20 22.10 -27.32
CA ALA A 32 19.27 22.57 -25.94
C ALA A 32 17.90 23.04 -25.42
N LEU A 33 17.08 23.69 -26.25
CA LEU A 33 15.70 24.06 -25.91
C LEU A 33 14.79 22.84 -25.80
N LEU A 34 14.95 21.83 -26.65
CA LEU A 34 14.20 20.57 -26.56
C LEU A 34 14.61 19.78 -25.32
N ALA A 35 15.92 19.65 -25.06
CA ALA A 35 16.45 18.98 -23.86
C ALA A 35 16.06 19.73 -22.58
N GLY A 36 16.07 21.07 -22.60
CA GLY A 36 15.61 21.91 -21.50
C GLY A 36 14.12 21.77 -21.23
N ASN A 37 13.28 21.72 -22.27
CA ASN A 37 11.84 21.47 -22.12
C ASN A 37 11.53 20.04 -21.65
N LEU A 38 12.30 19.04 -22.10
CA LEU A 38 12.20 17.66 -21.61
C LEU A 38 12.62 17.54 -20.14
N ALA A 39 13.73 18.17 -19.76
CA ALA A 39 14.18 18.20 -18.37
C ALA A 39 13.17 18.94 -17.48
N TYR A 40 12.66 20.10 -17.94
CA TYR A 40 11.63 20.84 -17.23
C TYR A 40 10.34 20.02 -17.11
N ALA A 41 9.85 19.39 -18.18
CA ALA A 41 8.67 18.52 -18.14
C ALA A 41 8.88 17.27 -17.25
N SER A 42 10.11 16.75 -17.14
CA SER A 42 10.42 15.66 -16.19
C SER A 42 10.50 16.13 -14.74
N LEU A 43 10.85 17.39 -14.50
CA LEU A 43 11.01 17.98 -13.16
C LEU A 43 9.73 18.66 -12.65
N SER A 44 8.83 19.06 -13.54
CA SER A 44 7.60 19.81 -13.21
C SER A 44 6.31 19.12 -13.69
N GLY A 45 6.41 18.03 -14.45
CA GLY A 45 5.27 17.19 -14.82
C GLY A 45 4.96 16.13 -13.76
N PRO A 46 3.75 15.53 -13.81
CA PRO A 46 3.39 14.42 -12.93
C PRO A 46 4.38 13.27 -13.07
N SER A 47 4.66 12.59 -11.95
CA SER A 47 5.53 11.41 -11.90
C SER A 47 5.04 10.33 -12.86
N ALA A 48 5.91 9.38 -13.22
CA ALA A 48 5.48 8.23 -14.02
C ALA A 48 4.31 7.49 -13.35
N PHE A 49 4.33 7.35 -12.02
CA PHE A 49 3.26 6.74 -11.26
C PHE A 49 1.93 7.50 -11.38
N ALA A 50 1.97 8.83 -11.24
CA ALA A 50 0.80 9.68 -11.33
C ALA A 50 0.21 9.74 -12.76
N ARG A 51 1.07 9.71 -13.79
CA ARG A 51 0.63 9.62 -15.18
C ARG A 51 -0.09 8.31 -15.48
N ASP A 52 0.44 7.21 -14.96
CA ASP A 52 -0.09 5.87 -15.23
C ASP A 52 -1.12 5.41 -14.18
N PHE A 53 -1.50 6.30 -13.25
CA PHE A 53 -2.33 5.95 -12.08
C PHE A 53 -3.63 5.23 -12.45
N ASP A 54 -4.35 5.71 -13.47
CA ASP A 54 -5.62 5.10 -13.88
C ASP A 54 -5.42 3.68 -14.45
N GLN A 55 -4.30 3.43 -15.14
CA GLN A 55 -3.94 2.08 -15.59
C GLN A 55 -3.52 1.20 -14.42
N ASN A 56 -2.77 1.78 -13.48
CA ASN A 56 -2.30 1.10 -12.29
C ASN A 56 -3.45 0.65 -11.39
N ILE A 57 -4.43 1.52 -11.13
CA ILE A 57 -5.59 1.21 -10.29
C ILE A 57 -6.63 0.35 -11.01
N ALA A 58 -6.62 0.26 -12.34
CA ALA A 58 -7.57 -0.58 -13.10
C ALA A 58 -7.49 -2.07 -12.72
N ARG A 59 -6.35 -2.52 -12.16
CA ARG A 59 -6.21 -3.88 -11.59
C ARG A 59 -7.12 -4.12 -10.37
N PHE A 60 -7.65 -3.06 -9.77
CA PHE A 60 -8.59 -3.05 -8.65
C PHE A 60 -9.90 -2.40 -9.10
N PRO A 61 -10.81 -3.15 -9.76
CA PRO A 61 -11.98 -2.56 -10.43
C PRO A 61 -12.86 -1.70 -9.53
N LEU A 62 -13.03 -2.10 -8.27
CA LEU A 62 -13.82 -1.34 -7.30
C LEU A 62 -13.14 -0.02 -6.91
N ALA A 63 -11.85 -0.04 -6.61
CA ALA A 63 -11.07 1.17 -6.31
C ALA A 63 -11.03 2.13 -7.51
N ALA A 64 -10.89 1.59 -8.73
CA ALA A 64 -10.96 2.37 -9.97
C ALA A 64 -12.36 2.99 -10.19
N SER A 65 -13.42 2.28 -9.82
CA SER A 65 -14.78 2.83 -9.87
C SER A 65 -14.95 3.98 -8.88
N ILE A 66 -14.51 3.79 -7.64
CA ILE A 66 -14.58 4.81 -6.57
C ILE A 66 -13.78 6.05 -6.96
N ALA A 67 -12.55 5.89 -7.43
CA ALA A 67 -11.68 6.99 -7.86
C ALA A 67 -12.29 7.83 -9.00
N ARG A 68 -13.06 7.20 -9.90
CA ARG A 68 -13.79 7.92 -10.96
C ARG A 68 -14.97 8.72 -10.42
N SER A 69 -15.64 8.21 -9.40
CA SER A 69 -16.83 8.84 -8.82
C SER A 69 -16.52 9.88 -7.74
N ASP A 70 -15.35 9.80 -7.10
CA ASP A 70 -14.92 10.71 -6.03
C ASP A 70 -13.48 11.23 -6.29
N PRO A 71 -13.34 12.45 -6.87
CA PRO A 71 -12.04 13.06 -7.15
C PRO A 71 -11.17 13.33 -5.91
N ALA A 72 -11.79 13.58 -4.75
CA ALA A 72 -11.05 13.82 -3.52
C ALA A 72 -10.41 12.51 -3.03
N LEU A 73 -11.18 11.42 -3.06
CA LEU A 73 -10.66 10.10 -2.71
C LEU A 73 -9.65 9.58 -3.74
N ARG A 74 -9.81 9.91 -5.03
CA ARG A 74 -8.79 9.66 -6.06
C ARG A 74 -7.45 10.30 -5.70
N ALA A 75 -7.45 11.55 -5.22
CA ALA A 75 -6.23 12.24 -4.83
C ALA A 75 -5.54 11.56 -3.63
N VAL A 76 -6.33 11.06 -2.66
CA VAL A 76 -5.82 10.28 -1.54
C VAL A 76 -5.20 8.97 -2.03
N PHE A 77 -5.93 8.19 -2.85
CA PHE A 77 -5.38 6.95 -3.41
C PHE A 77 -4.06 7.19 -4.15
N LEU A 78 -4.01 8.20 -5.02
CA LEU A 78 -2.79 8.52 -5.76
C LEU A 78 -1.62 8.83 -4.81
N ARG A 79 -1.81 9.79 -3.89
CA ARG A 79 -0.74 10.23 -2.99
C ARG A 79 -0.20 9.08 -2.15
N GLU A 80 -1.07 8.38 -1.44
CA GLU A 80 -0.66 7.34 -0.48
C GLU A 80 -0.08 6.11 -1.17
N THR A 81 -0.62 5.72 -2.34
CA THR A 81 -0.08 4.57 -3.07
C THR A 81 1.21 4.89 -3.80
N GLU A 82 1.42 6.14 -4.23
CA GLU A 82 2.68 6.58 -4.81
C GLU A 82 3.80 6.62 -3.76
N GLU A 83 3.52 7.18 -2.58
CA GLU A 83 4.46 7.21 -1.46
C GLU A 83 4.88 5.78 -1.07
N ALA A 84 3.91 4.90 -0.81
CA ALA A 84 4.18 3.50 -0.50
C ALA A 84 4.91 2.77 -1.65
N PHE A 85 4.61 3.09 -2.90
CA PHE A 85 5.30 2.51 -4.06
C PHE A 85 6.76 2.94 -4.12
N ASN A 86 7.06 4.22 -3.90
CA ASN A 86 8.43 4.74 -3.97
C ASN A 86 9.33 4.11 -2.90
N GLU A 87 8.76 3.68 -1.78
CA GLU A 87 9.51 3.07 -0.69
C GLU A 87 9.54 1.54 -0.73
N GLY A 88 8.46 0.88 -1.16
CA GLY A 88 8.28 -0.58 -1.06
C GLY A 88 7.69 -1.25 -2.30
N GLY A 89 7.62 -0.54 -3.42
CA GLY A 89 7.11 -1.04 -4.70
C GLY A 89 5.61 -1.40 -4.68
N TRP A 90 5.18 -2.20 -5.66
CA TRP A 90 3.76 -2.53 -5.83
C TRP A 90 3.14 -3.27 -4.64
N SER A 91 3.96 -4.03 -3.94
CA SER A 91 3.57 -4.75 -2.74
C SER A 91 3.06 -3.79 -1.66
N ALA A 92 3.84 -2.74 -1.38
CA ALA A 92 3.47 -1.69 -0.43
C ALA A 92 2.31 -0.82 -0.95
N ALA A 93 2.31 -0.46 -2.23
CA ALA A 93 1.23 0.33 -2.83
C ALA A 93 -0.15 -0.37 -2.72
N ASN A 94 -0.19 -1.69 -2.98
CA ASN A 94 -1.42 -2.48 -2.85
C ASN A 94 -1.88 -2.58 -1.38
N GLY A 95 -0.94 -2.71 -0.44
CA GLY A 95 -1.23 -2.70 0.99
C GLY A 95 -1.82 -1.35 1.43
N ALA A 96 -1.21 -0.24 1.01
CA ALA A 96 -1.72 1.10 1.25
C ALA A 96 -3.14 1.29 0.69
N LEU A 97 -3.38 0.85 -0.56
CA LEU A 97 -4.71 0.94 -1.17
C LEU A 97 -5.78 0.20 -0.36
N ASN A 98 -5.49 -1.04 0.08
CA ASN A 98 -6.42 -1.82 0.90
C ASN A 98 -6.71 -1.15 2.25
N MET A 99 -5.69 -0.58 2.91
CA MET A 99 -5.90 0.14 4.18
C MET A 99 -6.78 1.37 3.99
N ILE A 100 -6.53 2.18 2.95
CA ILE A 100 -7.35 3.37 2.65
C ILE A 100 -8.78 2.95 2.34
N LEU A 101 -8.98 1.89 1.55
CA LEU A 101 -10.33 1.40 1.26
C LEU A 101 -11.05 0.94 2.54
N ALA A 102 -10.36 0.24 3.43
CA ALA A 102 -10.95 -0.15 4.71
C ALA A 102 -11.33 1.07 5.57
N SER A 103 -10.42 2.03 5.70
CA SER A 103 -10.59 3.16 6.61
C SER A 103 -11.47 4.30 6.05
N GLU A 104 -11.60 4.41 4.73
CA GLU A 104 -12.45 5.39 4.05
C GLU A 104 -13.78 4.81 3.55
N MET A 105 -13.91 3.50 3.29
CA MET A 105 -15.16 2.92 2.77
C MET A 105 -15.84 1.99 3.77
N GLU A 106 -15.13 1.02 4.35
CA GLU A 106 -15.76 0.03 5.25
C GLU A 106 -16.34 0.68 6.51
N VAL A 107 -15.81 1.83 6.95
CA VAL A 107 -16.38 2.61 8.06
C VAL A 107 -17.82 3.08 7.82
N TYR A 108 -18.31 3.06 6.57
CA TYR A 108 -19.70 3.37 6.20
C TYR A 108 -20.57 2.11 6.03
N ALA A 109 -19.96 0.93 5.93
CA ALA A 109 -20.67 -0.32 5.67
C ALA A 109 -21.66 -0.65 6.79
N ASP A 110 -22.73 -1.35 6.43
CA ASP A 110 -23.70 -1.84 7.41
C ASP A 110 -23.20 -3.03 8.23
N ASP A 111 -23.98 -3.37 9.25
CA ASP A 111 -23.61 -4.40 10.22
C ASP A 111 -23.50 -5.80 9.57
N GLU A 112 -24.26 -6.09 8.53
CA GLU A 112 -24.20 -7.39 7.84
C GLU A 112 -22.85 -7.56 7.16
N HIS A 113 -22.43 -6.55 6.39
CA HIS A 113 -21.17 -6.60 5.62
C HIS A 113 -19.95 -6.58 6.56
N ILE A 114 -20.00 -5.79 7.63
CA ILE A 114 -18.93 -5.75 8.63
C ILE A 114 -18.80 -7.10 9.36
N ASN A 115 -19.92 -7.69 9.80
CA ASN A 115 -19.86 -8.99 10.47
C ASN A 115 -19.50 -10.14 9.51
N ALA A 116 -19.84 -10.05 8.22
CA ALA A 116 -19.36 -11.00 7.21
C ALA A 116 -17.83 -10.92 7.06
N LEU A 117 -17.30 -9.69 6.99
CA LEU A 117 -15.87 -9.44 6.92
C LEU A 117 -15.13 -10.00 8.16
N ASP A 118 -15.63 -9.71 9.36
CA ASP A 118 -15.00 -10.17 10.60
C ASP A 118 -15.02 -11.71 10.75
N ARG A 119 -16.07 -12.38 10.24
CA ARG A 119 -16.11 -13.85 10.19
C ARG A 119 -15.09 -14.43 9.21
N ALA A 120 -14.91 -13.82 8.04
CA ALA A 120 -13.92 -14.25 7.06
C ALA A 120 -12.48 -14.03 7.57
N GLU A 121 -12.25 -12.94 8.31
CA GLU A 121 -10.97 -12.68 8.98
C GLU A 121 -10.67 -13.76 10.02
N LEU A 122 -11.65 -14.14 10.86
CA LEU A 122 -11.48 -15.25 11.81
C LEU A 122 -11.13 -16.56 11.10
N ALA A 123 -11.84 -16.90 10.01
CA ALA A 123 -11.57 -18.12 9.25
C ALA A 123 -10.13 -18.14 8.72
N THR A 124 -9.66 -17.00 8.20
CA THR A 124 -8.27 -16.83 7.74
C THR A 124 -7.27 -17.02 8.88
N LEU A 125 -7.51 -16.39 10.04
CA LEU A 125 -6.64 -16.52 11.21
C LEU A 125 -6.56 -17.95 11.72
N LEU A 126 -7.69 -18.64 11.83
CA LEU A 126 -7.76 -20.03 12.25
C LEU A 126 -7.00 -20.94 11.28
N LYS A 127 -7.09 -20.68 9.98
CA LYS A 127 -6.37 -21.42 8.96
C LYS A 127 -4.86 -21.20 9.03
N LEU A 128 -4.43 -19.96 9.25
CA LEU A 128 -3.03 -19.60 9.37
C LEU A 128 -2.41 -19.96 10.73
N ALA A 129 -3.20 -20.35 11.73
CA ALA A 129 -2.72 -20.65 13.08
C ALA A 129 -1.66 -21.78 13.12
N SER A 130 -1.71 -22.74 12.19
CA SER A 130 -0.70 -23.80 12.05
C SER A 130 0.63 -23.31 11.45
N ASN A 131 0.65 -22.12 10.84
CA ASN A 131 1.86 -21.45 10.37
C ASN A 131 1.95 -20.03 10.97
N PRO A 132 2.47 -19.90 12.20
CA PRO A 132 2.52 -18.63 12.90
C PRO A 132 3.19 -17.49 12.14
N LEU A 133 4.22 -17.77 11.33
CA LEU A 133 4.91 -16.75 10.53
C LEU A 133 4.02 -16.22 9.41
N ALA A 134 3.27 -17.10 8.73
CA ALA A 134 2.28 -16.69 7.74
C ALA A 134 1.14 -15.89 8.41
N CYS A 135 0.65 -16.33 9.58
CA CYS A 135 -0.35 -15.59 10.35
C CYS A 135 0.13 -14.19 10.76
N LYS A 136 1.35 -14.07 11.29
CA LYS A 136 1.97 -12.76 11.60
C LYS A 136 2.08 -11.90 10.35
N SER A 137 2.47 -12.50 9.22
CA SER A 137 2.58 -11.77 7.95
C SER A 137 1.23 -11.23 7.50
N TYR A 138 0.18 -12.06 7.56
CA TYR A 138 -1.19 -11.65 7.28
C TYR A 138 -1.66 -10.51 8.21
N LEU A 139 -1.43 -10.62 9.51
CA LEU A 139 -1.84 -9.63 10.51
C LEU A 139 -1.18 -8.25 10.31
N LEU A 140 0.04 -8.24 9.78
CA LEU A 140 0.82 -7.01 9.64
C LEU A 140 0.73 -6.41 8.23
N ALA A 141 0.67 -7.24 7.18
CA ALA A 141 0.75 -6.80 5.79
C ALA A 141 -0.56 -7.00 4.99
N GLY A 142 -1.58 -7.61 5.60
CA GLY A 142 -2.80 -8.05 4.93
C GLY A 142 -2.56 -9.26 4.04
N SER A 143 -3.43 -9.48 3.07
CA SER A 143 -3.28 -10.53 2.07
C SER A 143 -3.33 -10.00 0.64
N GLN A 144 -2.49 -10.55 -0.22
CA GLN A 144 -2.62 -10.46 -1.67
C GLN A 144 -2.88 -11.84 -2.26
N ARG A 145 -3.44 -11.84 -3.47
CA ARG A 145 -3.75 -13.07 -4.19
C ARG A 145 -2.48 -13.93 -4.37
N GLY A 146 -2.54 -15.16 -3.87
CA GLY A 146 -1.46 -16.14 -4.01
C GLY A 146 -0.38 -16.09 -2.92
N GLU A 147 -0.44 -15.16 -1.96
CA GLU A 147 0.53 -15.08 -0.85
C GLU A 147 0.37 -16.23 0.15
N PHE A 148 -0.84 -16.78 0.33
CA PHE A 148 -1.12 -17.82 1.34
C PHE A 148 -1.80 -19.02 0.69
N THR A 149 -1.04 -19.91 0.05
CA THR A 149 -1.57 -21.09 -0.66
C THR A 149 -2.37 -22.02 0.25
N ASP A 150 -1.91 -22.23 1.48
CA ASP A 150 -2.58 -23.13 2.43
C ASP A 150 -3.92 -22.56 2.93
N ALA A 151 -4.11 -21.24 2.85
CA ALA A 151 -5.33 -20.53 3.22
C ALA A 151 -6.00 -19.86 2.00
N ALA A 152 -5.76 -20.37 0.80
CA ALA A 152 -6.14 -19.67 -0.43
C ALA A 152 -7.65 -19.43 -0.54
N GLN A 153 -8.46 -20.37 -0.07
CA GLN A 153 -9.92 -20.23 -0.07
C GLN A 153 -10.37 -19.20 0.96
N GLU A 154 -9.87 -19.29 2.20
CA GLU A 154 -10.23 -18.38 3.29
C GLU A 154 -9.82 -16.93 2.95
N VAL A 155 -8.64 -16.75 2.34
CA VAL A 155 -8.17 -15.45 1.85
C VAL A 155 -9.02 -14.95 0.67
N ALA A 156 -9.49 -15.83 -0.23
CA ALA A 156 -10.38 -15.44 -1.31
C ALA A 156 -11.75 -14.99 -0.78
N ASP A 157 -12.31 -15.72 0.19
CA ASP A 157 -13.58 -15.38 0.84
C ASP A 157 -13.48 -14.08 1.62
N LEU A 158 -12.36 -13.86 2.32
CA LEU A 158 -12.04 -12.59 2.95
C LEU A 158 -11.96 -11.44 1.93
N GLY A 159 -11.27 -11.66 0.80
CA GLY A 159 -11.21 -10.68 -0.27
C GLY A 159 -12.59 -10.34 -0.85
N ALA A 160 -13.47 -11.32 -0.99
CA ALA A 160 -14.85 -11.11 -1.40
C ALA A 160 -15.65 -10.31 -0.36
N ALA A 161 -15.49 -10.61 0.93
CA ALA A 161 -16.14 -9.88 2.01
C ALA A 161 -15.66 -8.42 2.10
N HIS A 162 -14.36 -8.16 1.94
CA HIS A 162 -13.82 -6.80 1.80
C HIS A 162 -14.45 -6.08 0.61
N GLY A 163 -14.48 -6.71 -0.57
CA GLY A 163 -15.08 -6.14 -1.76
C GLY A 163 -16.55 -5.75 -1.57
N ALA A 164 -17.33 -6.62 -0.93
CA ALA A 164 -18.74 -6.36 -0.63
C ALA A 164 -18.91 -5.22 0.38
N ALA A 165 -18.12 -5.19 1.46
CA ALA A 165 -18.14 -4.13 2.47
C ALA A 165 -17.73 -2.77 1.89
N ILE A 166 -16.71 -2.72 1.05
CA ILE A 166 -16.27 -1.50 0.35
C ILE A 166 -17.38 -1.00 -0.58
N ALA A 167 -18.00 -1.88 -1.37
CA ALA A 167 -19.08 -1.50 -2.29
C ALA A 167 -20.30 -0.95 -1.54
N ASN A 168 -20.75 -1.67 -0.49
CA ASN A 168 -21.84 -1.23 0.38
C ASN A 168 -21.52 0.11 1.06
N GLY A 169 -20.31 0.24 1.63
CA GLY A 169 -19.85 1.46 2.27
C GLY A 169 -19.82 2.66 1.33
N PHE A 170 -19.32 2.47 0.10
CA PHE A 170 -19.34 3.50 -0.93
C PHE A 170 -20.77 3.96 -1.27
N GLU A 171 -21.68 3.02 -1.51
CA GLU A 171 -23.09 3.37 -1.77
C GLU A 171 -23.73 4.14 -0.62
N ARG A 172 -23.47 3.71 0.63
CA ARG A 172 -24.01 4.34 1.83
C ARG A 172 -23.44 5.75 2.01
N ARG A 173 -22.15 5.95 1.79
CA ARG A 173 -21.52 7.26 1.77
C ARG A 173 -22.17 8.18 0.73
N MET A 174 -22.38 7.69 -0.49
CA MET A 174 -23.06 8.45 -1.56
C MET A 174 -24.51 8.80 -1.23
N LYS A 175 -25.18 7.97 -0.42
CA LYS A 175 -26.51 8.22 0.14
C LYS A 175 -26.51 9.16 1.36
N GLY A 176 -25.35 9.69 1.76
CA GLY A 176 -25.20 10.63 2.87
C GLY A 176 -25.22 9.98 4.26
N VAL A 177 -24.98 8.67 4.37
CA VAL A 177 -24.80 8.02 5.67
C VAL A 177 -23.58 8.63 6.37
N ALA A 178 -23.75 9.01 7.63
CA ALA A 178 -22.67 9.58 8.43
C ALA A 178 -21.55 8.57 8.63
N ARG A 179 -20.30 9.05 8.50
CA ARG A 179 -19.10 8.26 8.78
C ARG A 179 -19.08 7.87 10.26
N THR A 180 -18.77 6.60 10.54
CA THR A 180 -18.34 6.25 11.91
C THR A 180 -17.00 6.90 12.20
N GLN A 181 -16.99 7.86 13.13
CA GLN A 181 -15.78 8.41 13.73
C GLN A 181 -15.58 7.76 15.10
N ALA A 182 -14.33 7.53 15.48
CA ALA A 182 -13.97 7.03 16.79
C ALA A 182 -12.77 7.83 17.32
N SER A 183 -12.85 8.27 18.57
CA SER A 183 -11.71 8.86 19.26
C SER A 183 -10.70 7.78 19.68
N ASP A 184 -9.45 8.18 19.93
CA ASP A 184 -8.42 7.28 20.48
C ASP A 184 -8.87 6.60 21.77
N ALA A 185 -9.66 7.30 22.60
CA ALA A 185 -10.22 6.76 23.83
C ALA A 185 -11.25 5.66 23.57
N GLU A 186 -12.10 5.83 22.55
CA GLU A 186 -13.07 4.80 22.15
C GLU A 186 -12.38 3.59 21.51
N ILE A 187 -11.37 3.82 20.68
CA ILE A 187 -10.56 2.74 20.10
C ILE A 187 -9.86 1.97 21.23
N ALA A 188 -9.24 2.66 22.19
CA ALA A 188 -8.60 2.05 23.34
C ALA A 188 -9.58 1.28 24.23
N ALA A 189 -10.82 1.78 24.39
CA ALA A 189 -11.87 1.09 25.12
C ALA A 189 -12.27 -0.22 24.43
N VAL A 190 -12.50 -0.18 23.10
CA VAL A 190 -12.77 -1.39 22.31
C VAL A 190 -11.61 -2.37 22.40
N GLU A 191 -10.37 -1.91 22.23
CA GLU A 191 -9.19 -2.77 22.36
C GLU A 191 -9.05 -3.38 23.76
N THR A 192 -9.44 -2.66 24.81
CA THR A 192 -9.46 -3.19 26.18
C THR A 192 -10.54 -4.26 26.34
N GLN A 193 -11.76 -4.00 25.85
CA GLN A 193 -12.85 -4.97 25.85
C GLN A 193 -12.46 -6.26 25.12
N LEU A 194 -11.83 -6.15 23.95
CA LEU A 194 -11.39 -7.31 23.17
C LEU A 194 -10.22 -8.07 23.82
N ARG A 195 -9.42 -7.42 24.66
CA ARG A 195 -8.36 -8.10 25.45
C ARG A 195 -8.93 -8.94 26.59
N LEU A 196 -10.04 -8.49 27.19
CA LEU A 196 -10.67 -9.11 28.36
C LEU A 196 -11.89 -9.98 28.02
N GLY A 197 -12.25 -10.04 26.74
CA GLY A 197 -13.58 -10.46 26.28
C GLY A 197 -14.03 -11.86 26.68
N PRO A 198 -15.32 -12.17 26.43
CA PRO A 198 -16.01 -13.29 27.05
C PRO A 198 -15.54 -14.67 26.56
N PHE A 199 -14.88 -14.76 25.41
CA PHE A 199 -14.37 -16.02 24.90
C PHE A 199 -13.05 -16.39 25.58
N ALA A 200 -12.08 -15.46 25.58
CA ALA A 200 -10.80 -15.67 26.25
C ALA A 200 -10.06 -14.36 26.51
N GLU A 201 -9.55 -14.21 27.74
CA GLU A 201 -8.61 -13.14 28.06
C GLU A 201 -7.24 -13.37 27.37
N LEU A 202 -6.63 -12.28 26.92
CA LEU A 202 -5.26 -12.27 26.42
C LEU A 202 -4.26 -12.35 27.57
N THR A 203 -3.34 -13.30 27.47
CA THR A 203 -2.25 -13.48 28.44
C THR A 203 -1.23 -12.33 28.38
N ARG A 204 -0.45 -12.16 29.45
CA ARG A 204 0.67 -11.19 29.47
C ARG A 204 1.69 -11.42 28.35
N GLN A 205 1.92 -12.67 27.95
CA GLN A 205 2.85 -13.00 26.87
C GLN A 205 2.29 -12.58 25.50
N GLU A 206 1.01 -12.82 25.26
CA GLU A 206 0.29 -12.36 24.06
C GLU A 206 0.29 -10.83 23.94
N LEU A 207 -0.02 -10.13 25.03
CA LEU A 207 0.04 -8.67 25.10
C LEU A 207 1.47 -8.15 24.84
N GLY A 208 2.48 -8.80 25.44
CA GLY A 208 3.88 -8.46 25.22
C GLY A 208 4.37 -8.76 23.80
N ALA A 209 3.77 -9.72 23.09
CA ALA A 209 4.07 -9.96 21.69
C ALA A 209 3.45 -8.89 20.79
N GLN A 210 2.19 -8.50 21.04
CA GLN A 210 1.53 -7.42 20.30
C GLN A 210 2.24 -6.07 20.46
N SER A 211 2.68 -5.73 21.69
CA SER A 211 3.38 -4.46 21.93
C SER A 211 4.76 -4.36 21.27
N ARG A 212 5.38 -5.50 20.93
CA ARG A 212 6.65 -5.55 20.17
C ARG A 212 6.45 -5.46 18.66
N TYR A 213 5.21 -5.41 18.19
CA TYR A 213 4.85 -5.23 16.78
C TYR A 213 5.63 -6.18 15.85
N LEU A 214 6.50 -5.66 14.98
CA LEU A 214 7.34 -6.46 14.08
C LEU A 214 8.30 -7.43 14.79
N GLY A 215 8.71 -7.12 16.03
CA GLY A 215 9.53 -8.00 16.88
C GLY A 215 8.72 -8.95 17.77
N GLY A 216 7.40 -8.98 17.63
CA GLY A 216 6.53 -9.89 18.37
C GLY A 216 6.76 -11.34 17.98
N ASN A 217 6.56 -12.25 18.95
CA ASN A 217 6.57 -13.69 18.67
C ASN A 217 5.33 -14.04 17.84
N ALA A 218 5.55 -14.66 16.69
CA ALA A 218 4.51 -14.91 15.70
C ALA A 218 3.34 -15.76 16.21
N ALA A 219 3.62 -16.80 17.00
CA ALA A 219 2.59 -17.68 17.56
C ALA A 219 1.72 -16.94 18.59
N LEU A 220 2.36 -16.16 19.47
CA LEU A 220 1.65 -15.34 20.45
C LEU A 220 0.85 -14.22 19.78
N MET A 221 1.35 -13.59 18.72
CA MET A 221 0.59 -12.61 17.94
C MET A 221 -0.64 -13.23 17.28
N CYS A 222 -0.47 -14.39 16.65
CA CYS A 222 -1.57 -15.10 15.99
C CYS A 222 -2.64 -15.54 16.99
N SER A 223 -2.22 -16.11 18.13
CA SER A 223 -3.12 -16.49 19.22
C SER A 223 -3.89 -15.27 19.76
N ALA A 224 -3.18 -14.17 20.02
CA ALA A 224 -3.79 -12.94 20.51
C ALA A 224 -4.83 -12.35 19.54
N ALA A 225 -4.52 -12.33 18.24
CA ALA A 225 -5.44 -11.83 17.23
C ALA A 225 -6.67 -12.73 17.07
N THR A 226 -6.47 -14.06 17.05
CA THR A 226 -7.56 -15.04 17.00
C THR A 226 -8.49 -14.89 18.20
N LYS A 227 -7.96 -14.74 19.41
CA LYS A 227 -8.75 -14.48 20.62
C LYS A 227 -9.52 -13.17 20.55
N LYS A 228 -8.88 -12.07 20.10
CA LYS A 228 -9.57 -10.79 19.93
C LYS A 228 -10.73 -10.91 18.93
N GLN A 229 -10.53 -11.63 17.83
CA GLN A 229 -11.58 -11.83 16.83
C GLN A 229 -12.72 -12.70 17.35
N LEU A 230 -12.41 -13.75 18.11
CA LEU A 230 -13.42 -14.56 18.80
C LEU A 230 -14.18 -13.74 19.85
N ASN A 231 -13.49 -12.91 20.62
CA ASN A 231 -14.10 -11.99 21.59
C ASN A 231 -15.04 -10.98 20.90
N LEU A 232 -14.64 -10.44 19.74
CA LEU A 232 -15.46 -9.54 18.94
C LEU A 232 -16.74 -10.23 18.47
N LEU A 233 -16.60 -11.42 17.86
CA LEU A 233 -17.71 -12.19 17.30
C LEU A 233 -18.58 -12.89 18.36
N SER A 234 -18.17 -12.86 19.63
CA SER A 234 -18.98 -13.34 20.76
C SER A 234 -19.92 -12.26 21.33
N MET A 235 -19.81 -11.02 20.85
CA MET A 235 -20.73 -9.94 21.19
C MET A 235 -22.04 -10.05 20.40
N ASP A 236 -23.05 -9.29 20.80
CA ASP A 236 -24.24 -9.09 19.95
C ASP A 236 -23.83 -8.52 18.59
N SER A 237 -24.53 -8.94 17.53
CA SER A 237 -24.13 -8.64 16.14
C SER A 237 -23.97 -7.14 15.85
N ALA A 238 -24.84 -6.30 16.43
CA ALA A 238 -24.76 -4.85 16.28
C ALA A 238 -23.55 -4.25 17.02
N ASP A 239 -23.24 -4.77 18.21
CA ASP A 239 -22.10 -4.32 19.02
C ASP A 239 -20.77 -4.75 18.40
N SER A 240 -20.70 -5.98 17.88
CA SER A 240 -19.58 -6.48 17.08
C SER A 240 -19.31 -5.53 15.90
N ALA A 241 -20.34 -5.25 15.08
CA ALA A 241 -20.20 -4.35 13.94
C ALA A 241 -19.82 -2.92 14.32
N SER A 242 -20.34 -2.40 15.43
CA SER A 242 -20.01 -1.08 15.96
C SER A 242 -18.53 -1.01 16.38
N ALA A 243 -18.08 -1.95 17.22
CA ALA A 243 -16.69 -2.04 17.66
C ALA A 243 -15.72 -2.21 16.48
N SER A 244 -16.10 -3.04 15.53
CA SER A 244 -15.34 -3.34 14.32
C SER A 244 -15.13 -2.12 13.41
N ARG A 245 -16.17 -1.30 13.19
CA ARG A 245 -16.05 -0.02 12.48
C ARG A 245 -15.17 0.99 13.22
N LYS A 246 -15.29 1.07 14.55
CA LYS A 246 -14.44 1.96 15.36
C LYS A 246 -12.95 1.60 15.25
N ARG A 247 -12.61 0.30 15.24
CA ARG A 247 -11.23 -0.16 15.03
C ARG A 247 -10.72 0.24 13.64
N ARG A 248 -11.52 0.02 12.59
CA ARG A 248 -11.16 0.38 11.20
C ARG A 248 -10.95 1.88 11.01
N ALA A 249 -11.68 2.72 11.74
CA ALA A 249 -11.48 4.17 11.71
C ALA A 249 -10.09 4.62 12.21
N GLY A 250 -9.38 3.80 13.01
CA GLY A 250 -8.08 4.12 13.59
C GLY A 250 -6.85 3.50 12.89
N ASN A 251 -7.02 2.73 11.82
CA ASN A 251 -5.96 1.86 11.28
C ASN A 251 -4.86 2.57 10.44
N TYR A 252 -4.81 3.90 10.39
CA TYR A 252 -3.87 4.64 9.52
C TYR A 252 -2.40 4.63 9.96
N ASN A 253 -2.06 4.12 11.14
CA ASN A 253 -0.72 4.24 11.73
C ASN A 253 0.23 3.07 11.39
N ILE A 254 -0.11 2.21 10.44
CA ILE A 254 0.71 1.05 10.05
C ILE A 254 1.69 1.47 8.94
N ASP A 255 2.98 1.47 9.24
CA ASP A 255 4.04 1.60 8.23
C ASP A 255 4.14 0.30 7.41
N VAL A 256 3.35 0.22 6.33
CA VAL A 256 3.28 -0.97 5.47
C VAL A 256 4.60 -1.27 4.77
N VAL A 257 5.41 -0.24 4.51
CA VAL A 257 6.70 -0.37 3.84
C VAL A 257 7.69 -1.08 4.77
N GLU A 258 7.87 -0.57 5.98
CA GLU A 258 8.76 -1.18 6.98
C GLU A 258 8.32 -2.61 7.28
N VAL A 259 7.01 -2.81 7.42
CA VAL A 259 6.40 -4.11 7.66
C VAL A 259 6.74 -5.10 6.55
N ARG A 260 6.44 -4.78 5.28
CA ARG A 260 6.67 -5.71 4.17
C ARG A 260 8.16 -5.98 3.97
N ALA A 261 9.00 -4.95 4.04
CA ALA A 261 10.45 -5.10 3.91
C ALA A 261 11.04 -6.00 5.00
N LYS A 262 10.58 -5.88 6.25
CA LYS A 262 11.04 -6.74 7.34
C LYS A 262 10.51 -8.15 7.22
N LEU A 263 9.21 -8.33 6.95
CA LEU A 263 8.62 -9.65 6.78
C LEU A 263 9.34 -10.41 5.66
N CYS A 264 9.59 -9.79 4.52
CA CYS A 264 10.29 -10.43 3.40
C CYS A 264 11.71 -10.94 3.70
N ARG A 265 12.35 -10.41 4.74
CA ARG A 265 13.66 -10.90 5.23
C ARG A 265 13.54 -12.05 6.23
N GLU A 266 12.35 -12.30 6.79
CA GLU A 266 12.09 -13.42 7.69
C GLU A 266 11.95 -14.72 6.87
N PRO A 267 12.85 -15.71 7.03
CA PRO A 267 12.78 -16.95 6.28
C PRO A 267 11.54 -17.77 6.66
N GLY A 268 10.89 -18.40 5.67
CA GLY A 268 9.77 -19.33 5.90
C GLY A 268 8.42 -18.65 6.15
N ASN A 269 8.29 -17.35 5.88
CA ASN A 269 7.04 -16.59 6.02
C ASN A 269 5.96 -16.93 4.97
N GLY A 270 6.29 -17.68 3.92
CA GLY A 270 5.39 -18.02 2.81
C GLY A 270 5.09 -16.88 1.84
N LEU A 271 5.62 -15.67 2.08
CA LEU A 271 5.38 -14.51 1.23
C LEU A 271 6.16 -14.63 -0.09
N SER A 272 5.46 -14.40 -1.20
CA SER A 272 6.08 -14.18 -2.50
C SER A 272 6.70 -12.77 -2.55
N CYS A 273 7.86 -12.62 -1.93
CA CYS A 273 8.62 -11.38 -1.97
C CYS A 273 9.36 -11.27 -3.30
N SER A 274 8.91 -10.33 -4.15
CA SER A 274 9.52 -9.99 -5.45
C SER A 274 10.54 -8.88 -5.32
#